data_AF-A0A0R3TIP9-F1
#
_entry.id   AF-A0A0R3TIP9-F1
#
_cell.length_a   1.000
_cell.length_b   1.000
_cell.length_c   1.000
_cell.angle_alpha   90.00
_cell.angle_beta   90.00
_cell.angle_gamma   90.00
#
_symmetry.space_group_name_H-M   'P 1'
#
loop_
_entity.id
_entity.type
_entity.pdbx_description
1 polymer ?
#
loop_
_entity_poly.entity_id
_entity_poly.type
_entity_poly.pdbx_seq_one_letter_code
_entity_poly.pdbx_strand_id
1 'polypeptide(L)'
;MIAKGTVVDRVFEHLVLVYNAPWPINICLHERVLAKYNTVFCLIGRIKYAIWELESVYQFLREHRNDVKWANLFKISAWRHGMEVVMRALDSYISLHAIQSQWGAFAKQIGGSLAVEANEELTKAKSLDEVCEKHETYVDLILQ
;
A
#
# COMPACT_ATOMS: atom_id res chain seq x y z
N MET A 1 5.12 -1.92 31.01
CA MET A 1 4.15 -0.82 30.76
C MET A 1 3.72 -0.95 29.32
N ILE A 2 2.55 -1.54 29.06
CA ILE A 2 2.07 -1.82 27.70
C ILE A 2 1.65 -0.49 27.09
N ALA A 3 2.33 -0.06 26.02
CA ALA A 3 1.97 1.14 25.29
C ALA A 3 0.52 0.98 24.81
N LYS A 4 -0.40 1.80 25.35
CA LYS A 4 -1.74 1.94 24.79
C LYS A 4 -1.57 2.34 23.32
N GLY A 5 -2.16 1.55 22.41
CA GLY A 5 -2.12 1.81 20.97
C GLY A 5 -2.38 3.29 20.69
N THR A 6 -1.54 3.87 19.83
CA THR A 6 -1.64 5.29 19.49
C THR A 6 -2.98 5.57 18.82
N VAL A 7 -3.47 6.81 18.86
CA VAL A 7 -4.76 7.17 18.21
C VAL A 7 -4.78 6.73 16.74
N VAL A 8 -3.62 6.79 16.08
CA VAL A 8 -3.41 6.35 14.70
C VAL A 8 -3.66 4.85 14.52
N ASP A 9 -3.16 4.02 15.44
CA ASP A 9 -3.41 2.58 15.41
C ASP A 9 -4.90 2.30 15.45
N ARG A 10 -5.64 3.00 16.32
CA ARG A 10 -7.10 2.88 16.42
C ARG A 10 -7.82 3.34 15.16
N VAL A 11 -7.36 4.38 14.47
CA VAL A 11 -7.99 4.80 13.20
C VAL A 11 -7.86 3.69 12.15
N PHE A 12 -6.66 3.14 11.96
CA PHE A 12 -6.45 2.08 10.97
C PHE A 12 -6.99 0.70 11.40
N GLU A 13 -7.32 0.51 12.67
CA GLU A 13 -8.09 -0.66 13.14
C GLU A 13 -9.57 -0.60 12.71
N HIS A 14 -10.12 0.60 12.53
CA HIS A 14 -11.55 0.80 12.20
C HIS A 14 -11.77 1.28 10.77
N LEU A 15 -10.70 1.60 10.03
CA LEU A 15 -10.78 2.03 8.64
C LEU A 15 -11.00 0.80 7.75
N VAL A 16 -12.09 0.81 6.97
CA VAL A 16 -12.43 -0.29 6.06
C VAL A 16 -12.76 0.25 4.68
N LEU A 17 -12.13 -0.32 3.66
CA LEU A 17 -12.50 -0.15 2.26
C LEU A 17 -13.61 -1.15 1.91
N VAL A 18 -14.80 -0.62 1.66
CA VAL A 18 -15.96 -1.43 1.26
C VAL A 18 -16.15 -1.32 -0.26
N TYR A 19 -16.01 -2.44 -0.96
CA TYR A 19 -16.28 -2.54 -2.39
C TYR A 19 -17.39 -3.55 -2.65
N ASN A 20 -18.53 -3.09 -3.16
CA ASN A 20 -19.66 -3.94 -3.51
C ASN A 20 -19.51 -4.42 -4.96
N ALA A 21 -18.86 -5.57 -5.15
CA ALA A 21 -18.67 -6.16 -6.47
C ALA A 21 -20.03 -6.57 -7.08
N PRO A 22 -20.40 -6.08 -8.27
CA PRO A 22 -21.61 -6.53 -8.94
C PRO A 22 -21.43 -7.94 -9.50
N TRP A 23 -22.53 -8.64 -9.73
CA TRP A 23 -22.49 -9.88 -10.50
C TRP A 23 -22.05 -9.59 -11.95
N PRO A 24 -21.19 -10.42 -12.59
CA PRO A 24 -20.63 -11.69 -12.09
C PRO A 24 -19.26 -11.55 -11.37
N ILE A 25 -18.76 -10.33 -11.19
CA ILE A 25 -17.41 -10.05 -10.66
C ILE A 25 -17.24 -10.53 -9.21
N ASN A 26 -18.33 -10.51 -8.44
CA ASN A 26 -18.36 -11.02 -7.06
C ASN A 26 -17.97 -12.50 -6.90
N ILE A 27 -17.96 -13.28 -8.00
CA ILE A 27 -17.49 -14.67 -7.98
C ILE A 27 -15.98 -14.71 -7.67
N CYS A 28 -15.17 -13.86 -8.31
CA CYS A 28 -13.75 -13.76 -7.98
C CYS A 28 -13.48 -12.76 -6.83
N LEU A 29 -14.16 -11.61 -6.81
CA LEU A 29 -14.03 -10.60 -5.75
C LEU A 29 -15.04 -10.81 -4.62
N HIS A 30 -14.95 -11.98 -3.98
CA HIS A 30 -15.79 -12.32 -2.84
C HIS A 30 -15.25 -11.70 -1.53
N GLU A 31 -16.07 -11.73 -0.47
CA GLU A 31 -15.82 -11.02 0.79
C GLU A 31 -14.44 -11.31 1.42
N ARG A 32 -13.98 -12.57 1.37
CA ARG A 32 -12.66 -12.97 1.89
C ARG A 32 -11.51 -12.27 1.16
N VAL A 33 -11.56 -12.21 -0.16
CA VAL A 33 -10.56 -11.52 -0.99
C VAL A 33 -10.62 -10.01 -0.74
N LEU A 34 -11.81 -9.43 -0.62
CA LEU A 34 -11.99 -8.02 -0.29
C LEU A 34 -11.43 -7.67 1.11
N ALA A 35 -11.56 -8.56 2.09
CA ALA A 35 -10.93 -8.39 3.40
C ALA A 35 -9.39 -8.33 3.30
N LYS A 36 -8.78 -9.16 2.44
CA LYS A 36 -7.33 -9.10 2.17
C LYS A 36 -6.93 -7.78 1.51
N TYR A 37 -7.70 -7.31 0.54
CA TYR A 37 -7.50 -5.97 -0.05
C TYR A 37 -7.60 -4.86 0.99
N ASN A 38 -8.51 -4.96 1.95
CA ASN A 38 -8.61 -3.99 3.04
C ASN A 38 -7.32 -3.97 3.89
N THR A 39 -6.72 -5.14 4.16
CA THR A 39 -5.45 -5.22 4.87
C THR A 39 -4.33 -4.53 4.09
N VAL A 40 -4.22 -4.78 2.79
CA VAL A 40 -3.24 -4.09 1.91
C VAL A 40 -3.49 -2.58 1.91
N PHE A 41 -4.74 -2.16 1.80
CA PHE A 41 -5.14 -0.75 1.84
C PHE A 41 -4.72 -0.07 3.16
N CYS A 42 -4.98 -0.71 4.30
CA CYS A 42 -4.58 -0.16 5.61
C CYS A 42 -3.06 -0.09 5.76
N LEU A 43 -2.32 -1.08 5.25
CA LEU A 43 -0.86 -1.08 5.26
C LEU A 43 -0.30 0.12 4.47
N ILE A 44 -0.76 0.30 3.23
CA ILE A 44 -0.36 1.44 2.39
C ILE A 44 -0.77 2.76 3.05
N GLY A 45 -1.98 2.81 3.59
CA GLY A 45 -2.50 3.99 4.30
C GLY A 45 -1.63 4.42 5.47
N ARG A 46 -1.14 3.48 6.28
CA ARG A 46 -0.22 3.77 7.40
C ARG A 46 1.09 4.37 6.92
N ILE A 47 1.66 3.86 5.83
CA ILE A 47 2.92 4.38 5.26
C ILE A 47 2.71 5.79 4.72
N LYS A 48 1.64 6.01 3.95
CA LYS A 48 1.30 7.34 3.43
C LYS A 48 1.05 8.34 4.54
N TYR A 49 0.36 7.93 5.60
CA TYR A 49 0.12 8.75 6.77
C TYR A 49 1.44 9.10 7.48
N ALA A 50 2.36 8.16 7.67
CA ALA A 50 3.66 8.43 8.27
C ALA A 50 4.50 9.41 7.45
N ILE A 51 4.49 9.29 6.12
CA ILE A 51 5.16 10.26 5.23
C ILE A 51 4.51 11.65 5.37
N TRP A 52 3.19 11.71 5.40
CA TRP A 52 2.44 12.96 5.56
C TRP A 52 2.74 13.65 6.90
N GLU A 53 2.81 12.90 8.00
CA GLU A 53 3.20 13.43 9.32
C GLU A 53 4.63 13.99 9.31
N LEU A 54 5.58 13.32 8.66
CA LEU A 54 6.96 13.81 8.53
C LEU A 54 7.05 15.11 7.71
N GLU A 55 6.17 15.28 6.73
CA GLU A 55 6.02 16.54 5.99
C GLU A 55 5.40 17.64 6.87
N SER A 56 4.36 17.33 7.65
CA SER A 56 3.78 18.26 8.64
C SER A 56 4.82 18.74 9.65
N VAL A 57 5.68 17.85 10.14
CA VAL A 57 6.80 18.22 11.03
C VAL A 57 7.79 19.15 10.32
N TYR A 58 8.08 18.93 9.04
CA TYR A 58 8.95 19.81 8.27
C TYR A 58 8.36 21.22 8.14
N GLN A 59 7.06 21.33 7.82
CA GLN A 59 6.38 22.62 7.74
C GLN A 59 6.39 23.35 9.09
N PHE A 60 6.10 22.63 10.18
CA PHE A 60 6.17 23.17 11.53
C PHE A 60 7.55 23.75 11.87
N LEU A 61 8.62 22.99 11.60
CA LEU A 61 10.00 23.44 11.85
C LEU A 61 10.39 24.65 11.00
N ARG A 62 9.88 24.72 9.76
CA ARG A 62 10.12 25.82 8.83
C ARG A 62 9.46 27.12 9.32
N GLU A 63 8.24 27.02 9.85
CA GLU A 63 7.50 28.15 10.43
C GLU A 63 8.14 28.67 11.71
N HIS A 64 8.60 27.77 12.59
CA HIS A 64 9.15 28.09 13.92
C HIS A 64 10.69 28.18 13.96
N ARG A 65 11.33 28.39 12.80
CA ARG A 65 12.79 28.38 12.68
C ARG A 65 13.51 29.43 13.53
N ASN A 66 12.80 30.51 13.91
CA ASN A 66 13.35 31.59 14.72
C ASN A 66 13.20 31.34 16.23
N ASP A 67 12.30 30.42 16.62
CA ASP A 67 11.94 30.17 18.02
C ASP A 67 12.77 29.04 18.64
N VAL A 68 13.44 28.25 17.80
CA VAL A 68 14.20 27.08 18.21
C VAL A 68 15.69 27.32 18.01
N LYS A 69 16.50 26.91 19.00
CA LYS A 69 17.97 26.96 18.89
C LYS A 69 18.45 26.21 17.64
N TRP A 70 19.32 26.83 16.86
CA TRP A 70 19.82 26.29 15.59
C TRP A 70 20.39 24.86 15.70
N ALA A 71 21.15 24.57 16.76
CA ALA A 71 21.69 23.23 17.01
C ALA A 71 20.61 22.15 17.23
N ASN A 72 19.45 22.52 17.79
CA ASN A 72 18.32 21.62 17.96
C ASN A 72 17.55 21.45 16.64
N LEU A 73 17.32 22.54 15.90
CA LEU A 73 16.69 22.50 14.57
C LEU A 73 17.44 21.57 13.62
N PHE A 74 18.77 21.70 13.56
CA PHE A 74 19.60 20.85 12.71
C PHE A 74 19.45 19.37 13.07
N LYS A 75 19.57 19.02 14.36
CA LYS A 75 19.43 17.64 14.84
C LYS A 75 18.05 17.07 14.51
N ILE A 76 16.98 17.80 14.83
CA ILE A 76 15.60 17.34 14.57
C ILE A 76 15.37 17.16 13.06
N SER A 77 15.85 18.12 12.25
CA SER A 77 15.73 18.06 10.79
C SER A 77 16.48 16.85 10.21
N ALA A 78 17.66 16.53 10.74
CA ALA A 78 18.44 15.37 10.32
C ALA A 78 17.74 14.04 10.65
N TRP A 79 17.21 13.89 11.88
CA TRP A 79 16.43 12.71 12.27
C TRP A 79 15.18 12.54 11.42
N ARG A 80 14.41 13.62 11.25
CA ARG A 80 13.20 13.64 10.40
C ARG A 80 13.53 13.22 8.97
N HIS A 81 14.60 13.76 8.38
CA HIS A 81 15.02 13.40 7.04
C HIS A 81 15.42 11.91 6.94
N GLY A 82 16.16 11.39 7.91
CA GLY A 82 16.48 9.96 7.96
C GLY A 82 15.24 9.07 8.00
N MET A 83 14.24 9.43 8.81
CA MET A 83 12.97 8.72 8.86
C MET A 83 12.20 8.82 7.53
N GLU A 84 12.20 9.99 6.89
CA GLU A 84 11.52 10.20 5.61
C GLU A 84 12.12 9.34 4.50
N VAL A 85 13.45 9.24 4.44
CA VAL A 85 14.16 8.37 3.48
C VAL A 85 13.73 6.92 3.65
N VAL A 86 13.68 6.42 4.89
CA VAL A 86 13.24 5.05 5.19
C VAL A 86 11.79 4.84 4.75
N MET A 87 10.89 5.75 5.10
CA MET A 87 9.47 5.63 4.76
C MET A 87 9.21 5.70 3.26
N ARG A 88 9.91 6.57 2.52
CA ARG A 88 9.82 6.65 1.05
C ARG A 88 10.39 5.40 0.39
N ALA A 89 11.48 4.84 0.91
CA ALA A 89 12.03 3.58 0.42
C ALA A 89 11.03 2.43 0.64
N LEU A 90 10.36 2.40 1.79
CA LEU A 90 9.31 1.41 2.09
C LEU A 90 8.09 1.55 1.16
N ASP A 91 7.56 2.78 0.96
CA ASP A 91 6.47 3.05 0.01
C ASP A 91 6.84 2.61 -1.41
N SER A 92 8.06 2.92 -1.84
CA SER A 92 8.58 2.51 -3.15
C SER A 92 8.70 0.99 -3.26
N TYR A 93 9.22 0.33 -2.24
CA TYR A 93 9.37 -1.13 -2.22
C TYR A 93 8.01 -1.83 -2.33
N ILE A 94 7.03 -1.43 -1.51
CA ILE A 94 5.69 -2.02 -1.56
C ILE A 94 5.03 -1.76 -2.91
N SER A 95 5.12 -0.53 -3.41
CA SER A 95 4.49 -0.17 -4.70
C SER A 95 5.09 -0.96 -5.86
N LEU A 96 6.42 -1.05 -5.95
CA LEU A 96 7.12 -1.66 -7.08
C LEU A 96 7.24 -3.18 -6.96
N HIS A 97 7.69 -3.68 -5.80
CA HIS A 97 8.04 -5.09 -5.63
C HIS A 97 6.86 -5.92 -5.11
N ALA A 98 6.11 -5.43 -4.14
CA ALA A 98 4.97 -6.19 -3.62
C ALA A 98 3.77 -6.09 -4.57
N ILE A 99 3.37 -4.89 -4.98
CA ILE A 99 2.12 -4.71 -5.74
C ILE A 99 2.36 -4.84 -7.24
N GLN A 100 3.22 -4.01 -7.82
CA GLN A 100 3.37 -3.95 -9.28
C GLN A 100 3.97 -5.24 -9.87
N SER A 101 4.92 -5.87 -9.19
CA SER A 101 5.48 -7.15 -9.65
C SER A 101 4.44 -8.27 -9.66
N GLN A 102 3.68 -8.42 -8.56
CA GLN A 102 2.66 -9.46 -8.44
C GLN A 102 1.48 -9.21 -9.39
N TRP A 103 1.03 -7.96 -9.48
CA TRP A 103 0.00 -7.57 -10.43
C TRP A 103 0.46 -7.76 -11.88
N GLY A 104 1.70 -7.41 -12.21
CA GLY A 104 2.26 -7.62 -13.54
C GLY A 104 2.34 -9.09 -13.93
N ALA A 105 2.68 -9.97 -12.98
CA ALA A 105 2.65 -11.42 -13.19
C ALA A 105 1.22 -11.94 -13.42
N PHE A 106 0.27 -11.50 -12.59
CA PHE A 106 -1.14 -11.85 -12.72
C PHE A 106 -1.74 -11.37 -14.06
N ALA A 107 -1.53 -10.08 -14.40
CA ALA A 107 -2.04 -9.45 -15.61
C ALA A 107 -1.55 -10.19 -16.87
N LYS A 108 -0.26 -10.54 -16.93
CA LYS A 108 0.29 -11.38 -18.00
C LYS A 108 -0.37 -12.76 -18.08
N GLN A 109 -0.71 -13.36 -16.95
CA GLN A 109 -1.35 -14.68 -16.92
C GLN A 109 -2.79 -14.66 -17.47
N ILE A 110 -3.54 -13.60 -17.19
CA ILE A 110 -4.92 -13.43 -17.67
C ILE A 110 -5.01 -12.83 -19.08
N GLY A 111 -3.88 -12.60 -19.75
CA GLY A 111 -3.83 -11.98 -21.09
C GLY A 111 -4.06 -10.46 -21.08
N GLY A 112 -4.06 -9.83 -19.91
CA GLY A 112 -4.13 -8.39 -19.76
C GLY A 112 -2.77 -7.75 -20.02
N SER A 113 -2.56 -7.23 -21.22
CA SER A 113 -1.42 -6.34 -21.48
C SER A 113 -1.74 -4.93 -20.96
N LEU A 114 -0.94 -4.40 -20.02
CA LEU A 114 -0.89 -2.95 -19.74
C LEU A 114 -0.10 -2.18 -20.83
N ALA A 115 0.51 -2.88 -21.79
CA ALA A 115 1.16 -2.29 -22.95
C ALA A 115 0.21 -2.36 -24.15
N VAL A 116 0.05 -1.24 -24.86
CA VAL A 116 -0.79 -1.02 -26.05
C VAL A 116 -0.42 -1.90 -27.25
N GLU A 117 0.52 -2.83 -27.11
CA GLU A 117 0.86 -3.77 -28.17
C GLU A 117 0.11 -5.08 -27.95
N ALA A 118 -1.06 -5.14 -28.58
CA ALA A 118 -1.84 -6.35 -28.76
C ALA A 118 -0.97 -7.42 -29.44
N ASN A 119 -0.66 -8.48 -28.72
CA ASN A 119 -0.20 -9.74 -29.31
C ASN A 119 -1.05 -10.88 -28.78
N GLU A 120 -1.50 -11.71 -29.72
CA GLU A 120 -2.42 -12.85 -29.65
C GLU A 120 -1.93 -14.01 -28.75
N GLU A 121 -1.63 -13.76 -27.48
CA GLU A 121 -1.57 -14.83 -26.47
C GLU A 121 -2.70 -14.61 -25.46
N LEU A 122 -3.91 -14.80 -25.97
CA LEU A 122 -5.15 -14.91 -25.21
C LEU A 122 -4.98 -16.00 -24.13
N THR A 123 -5.09 -15.58 -22.86
CA THR A 123 -5.43 -16.40 -21.68
C THR A 123 -4.71 -17.75 -21.55
N LYS A 124 -3.60 -17.79 -20.78
CA LYS A 124 -3.03 -19.06 -20.28
C LYS A 124 -3.95 -19.76 -19.27
N ALA A 125 -4.91 -19.04 -18.68
CA ALA A 125 -5.87 -19.60 -17.74
C ALA A 125 -6.94 -20.42 -18.47
N LYS A 126 -7.07 -21.70 -18.08
CA LYS A 126 -7.96 -22.67 -18.73
C LYS A 126 -9.38 -22.66 -18.15
N SER A 127 -9.57 -22.06 -16.98
CA SER A 127 -10.89 -21.93 -16.32
C SER A 127 -11.00 -20.66 -15.47
N LEU A 128 -12.24 -20.23 -15.18
CA LEU A 128 -12.51 -19.12 -14.26
C LEU A 128 -12.03 -19.43 -12.84
N ASP A 129 -12.18 -20.68 -12.40
CA ASP A 129 -11.71 -21.13 -11.09
C ASP A 129 -10.19 -20.96 -10.94
N GLU A 130 -9.43 -21.30 -12.00
CA GLU A 130 -7.98 -21.10 -12.03
C GLU A 130 -7.61 -19.61 -11.90
N VAL A 131 -8.38 -18.72 -12.53
CA VAL A 131 -8.16 -17.26 -12.41
C VAL A 131 -8.42 -16.79 -10.98
N CYS A 132 -9.54 -17.19 -10.37
CA CYS A 132 -9.86 -16.74 -9.00
C CYS A 132 -8.87 -17.32 -7.97
N GLU A 133 -8.43 -18.58 -8.10
CA GLU A 133 -7.42 -19.19 -7.21
C GLU A 133 -6.07 -18.48 -7.30
N LYS A 134 -5.62 -18.19 -8.53
CA LYS A 134 -4.36 -17.49 -8.76
C LYS A 134 -4.43 -16.06 -8.26
N HIS A 135 -5.53 -15.36 -8.53
CA HIS A 135 -5.77 -14.01 -8.03
C HIS A 135 -5.65 -13.95 -6.51
N GLU A 136 -6.28 -14.89 -5.79
CA GLU A 136 -6.19 -14.95 -4.35
C GLU A 136 -4.76 -15.23 -3.86
N THR A 137 -4.03 -16.13 -4.53
CA THR A 137 -2.61 -16.41 -4.24
C THR A 137 -1.75 -15.15 -4.37
N TYR A 138 -1.98 -14.33 -5.41
CA TYR A 138 -1.23 -13.08 -5.59
C TYR A 138 -1.50 -12.07 -4.48
N VAL A 139 -2.76 -11.95 -4.03
CA VAL A 139 -3.08 -11.07 -2.91
C VAL A 139 -2.43 -11.57 -1.62
N ASP A 140 -2.36 -12.89 -1.40
CA ASP A 140 -1.67 -13.47 -0.25
C ASP A 140 -0.16 -13.21 -0.27
N LEU A 141 0.47 -13.24 -1.46
CA LEU A 141 1.89 -12.91 -1.62
C LEU A 141 2.20 -11.43 -1.30
N ILE A 142 1.24 -10.52 -1.47
CA ILE A 142 1.41 -9.10 -1.08
C ILE A 142 1.42 -8.95 0.44
N LEU A 143 0.77 -9.87 1.16
CA LEU A 143 0.60 -9.83 2.61
C LEU A 143 1.68 -10.60 3.40
N GLN A 144 2.58 -11.32 2.71
CA GLN A 144 3.71 -12.05 3.31
C GLN A 144 4.98 -11.19 3.35
#